data_AF-A0A151UJG2-F1
#
_entry.id   AF-A0A151UJG2-F1
#
_cell.length_a   1.000
_cell.length_b   1.000
_cell.length_c   1.000
_cell.angle_alpha   90.00
_cell.angle_beta   90.00
_cell.angle_gamma   90.00
#
_symmetry.space_group_name_H-M   'P 1'
#
loop_
_entity.id
_entity.type
_entity.pdbx_description
1 polymer ?
#
loop_
_entity_poly.entity_id
_entity_poly.type
_entity_poly.pdbx_seq_one_letter_code
_entity_poly.pdbx_strand_id
1 'polypeptide(L)'
;DSLLAEAGITLDSLDALAFGRGPGSFTGVRIGIGIAQGLALGADLPLIGISTLAALAEGAWRQTGACQVLTAIDARMGEVYWAAYRSEAGVWLGEDGEALTAPAALALLSADLNGCWAT
;
A
#
# COMPACT_ATOMS: atom_id res chain seq x y z
N ASP A 1 17.71 8.13 -9.92
CA ASP A 1 19.10 8.17 -10.38
C ASP A 1 20.07 7.93 -9.23
N SER A 2 20.15 8.82 -8.23
CA SER A 2 21.05 8.65 -7.07
C SER A 2 20.99 7.26 -6.41
N LEU A 3 19.79 6.74 -6.13
CA LEU A 3 19.63 5.42 -5.50
C LEU A 3 20.16 4.26 -6.36
N LEU A 4 20.00 4.33 -7.68
CA LEU A 4 20.52 3.32 -8.60
C LEU A 4 22.06 3.40 -8.67
N ALA A 5 22.60 4.62 -8.72
CA ALA A 5 24.04 4.86 -8.71
C ALA A 5 24.70 4.38 -7.40
N GLU A 6 24.07 4.61 -6.24
CA GLU A 6 24.53 4.11 -4.94
C GLU A 6 24.57 2.58 -4.89
N ALA A 7 23.60 1.91 -5.51
CA ALA A 7 23.56 0.45 -5.62
C ALA A 7 24.46 -0.10 -6.76
N GLY A 8 25.04 0.76 -7.59
CA GLY A 8 25.89 0.36 -8.70
C GLY A 8 25.14 -0.36 -9.84
N ILE A 9 23.85 -0.09 -9.99
CA ILE A 9 22.97 -0.73 -10.98
C ILE A 9 22.32 0.28 -11.91
N THR A 10 21.82 -0.18 -13.05
CA THR A 10 21.07 0.63 -14.02
C THR A 10 19.58 0.31 -13.97
N LEU A 11 18.75 1.17 -14.56
CA LEU A 11 17.31 0.91 -14.66
C LEU A 11 17.03 -0.40 -15.43
N ASP A 12 17.78 -0.67 -16.49
CA ASP A 12 17.65 -1.87 -17.34
C ASP A 12 18.10 -3.17 -16.66
N SER A 13 18.74 -3.06 -15.49
CA SER A 13 19.16 -4.22 -14.70
C SER A 13 18.12 -4.69 -13.68
N LEU A 14 16.99 -3.98 -13.59
CA LEU A 14 15.87 -4.38 -12.75
C LEU A 14 15.05 -5.48 -13.43
N ASP A 15 14.44 -6.36 -12.64
CA ASP A 15 13.51 -7.37 -13.15
C ASP A 15 12.06 -6.88 -13.21
N ALA A 16 11.72 -5.88 -12.39
CA ALA A 16 10.38 -5.30 -12.27
C ALA A 16 10.43 -3.93 -11.57
N LEU A 17 9.37 -3.14 -11.71
CA LEU A 17 9.18 -1.89 -10.97
C LEU A 17 7.85 -1.91 -10.21
N ALA A 18 7.94 -1.81 -8.88
CA ALA A 18 6.78 -1.69 -8.01
C ALA A 18 6.38 -0.22 -7.80
N PHE A 19 5.07 0.04 -7.68
CA PHE A 19 4.55 1.38 -7.42
C PHE A 19 3.33 1.35 -6.51
N GLY A 20 3.11 2.43 -5.74
CA GLY A 20 1.91 2.58 -4.94
C GLY A 20 0.69 2.87 -5.83
N ARG A 21 -0.27 1.95 -5.90
CA ARG A 21 -1.46 2.09 -6.74
C ARG A 21 -2.60 2.87 -6.06
N GLY A 22 -2.39 3.31 -4.83
CA GLY A 22 -3.41 3.91 -3.99
C GLY A 22 -4.01 2.91 -3.00
N PRO A 23 -5.00 3.34 -2.18
CA PRO A 23 -5.59 4.68 -2.15
C PRO A 23 -4.64 5.77 -1.59
N GLY A 24 -5.02 7.04 -1.71
CA GLY A 24 -4.22 8.18 -1.26
C GLY A 24 -4.57 9.48 -1.98
N SER A 25 -3.62 10.43 -2.02
CA SER A 25 -3.80 11.70 -2.74
C SER A 25 -4.07 11.47 -4.23
N PHE A 26 -5.20 11.98 -4.74
CA PHE A 26 -5.61 11.83 -6.15
C PHE A 26 -4.51 12.24 -7.14
N THR A 27 -3.88 13.39 -6.89
CA THR A 27 -2.80 13.92 -7.72
C THR A 27 -1.50 13.16 -7.51
N GLY A 28 -1.13 12.89 -6.25
CA GLY A 28 0.14 12.22 -5.92
C GLY A 28 0.21 10.80 -6.49
N VAL A 29 -0.86 10.02 -6.35
CA VAL A 29 -0.94 8.66 -6.89
C VAL A 29 -0.80 8.69 -8.42
N ARG A 30 -1.47 9.61 -9.12
CA ARG A 30 -1.37 9.72 -10.59
C ARG A 30 0.01 10.15 -11.08
N ILE A 31 0.66 11.07 -10.38
CA ILE A 31 2.05 11.45 -10.68
C ILE A 31 2.96 10.22 -10.54
N GLY A 32 2.86 9.50 -9.43
CA GLY A 32 3.66 8.30 -9.18
C GLY A 32 3.45 7.22 -10.25
N ILE A 33 2.19 6.94 -10.60
CA ILE A 33 1.84 5.99 -11.67
C ILE A 33 2.41 6.43 -13.02
N GLY A 34 2.24 7.71 -13.39
CA GLY A 34 2.76 8.22 -14.67
C GLY A 34 4.28 8.11 -14.79
N ILE A 35 5.01 8.38 -13.70
CA ILE A 35 6.46 8.20 -13.64
C ILE A 35 6.82 6.71 -13.76
N ALA A 36 6.17 5.84 -12.99
CA ALA A 36 6.41 4.40 -13.04
C ALA A 36 6.17 3.83 -14.45
N GLN A 37 5.07 4.23 -15.10
CA GLN A 37 4.76 3.85 -16.48
C GLN A 37 5.80 4.34 -17.48
N GLY A 38 6.25 5.59 -17.38
CA GLY A 38 7.28 6.13 -18.27
C GLY A 38 8.62 5.39 -18.12
N LEU A 39 9.05 5.11 -16.89
CA LEU A 39 10.27 4.35 -16.62
C LEU A 39 10.16 2.90 -17.11
N ALA A 40 9.06 2.22 -16.80
CA ALA A 40 8.85 0.84 -17.20
C ALA A 40 8.75 0.68 -18.72
N LEU A 41 8.10 1.61 -19.41
CA LEU A 41 8.05 1.62 -20.88
C LEU A 41 9.45 1.80 -21.49
N GLY A 42 10.28 2.68 -20.90
CA GLY A 42 11.62 2.95 -21.39
C GLY A 42 12.61 1.80 -21.18
N ALA A 43 12.43 1.00 -20.14
CA ALA A 43 13.32 -0.09 -19.75
C ALA A 43 12.73 -1.50 -19.98
N ASP A 44 11.57 -1.59 -20.64
CA ASP A 44 10.83 -2.85 -20.89
C ASP A 44 10.58 -3.69 -19.62
N LEU A 45 10.16 -3.01 -18.53
CA LEU A 45 9.96 -3.63 -17.22
C LEU A 45 8.48 -3.95 -16.95
N PRO A 46 8.19 -5.10 -16.32
CA PRO A 46 6.87 -5.34 -15.76
C PRO A 46 6.60 -4.41 -14.56
N LEU A 47 5.35 -3.96 -14.44
CA LEU A 47 4.88 -3.11 -13.35
C LEU A 47 4.08 -3.89 -12.31
N ILE A 48 4.37 -3.65 -11.03
CA ILE A 48 3.67 -4.27 -9.90
C ILE A 48 3.00 -3.20 -9.05
N GLY A 49 1.67 -3.13 -9.10
CA GLY A 49 0.89 -2.21 -8.29
C GLY A 49 0.70 -2.73 -6.88
N ILE A 50 1.12 -1.95 -5.88
CA ILE A 50 1.00 -2.29 -4.46
C ILE A 50 -0.01 -1.36 -3.80
N SER A 51 -0.96 -1.93 -3.06
CA SER A 51 -1.88 -1.13 -2.25
C SER A 51 -1.13 -0.30 -1.22
N THR A 52 -1.49 0.97 -1.08
CA THR A 52 -0.94 1.83 -0.02
C THR A 52 -1.33 1.30 1.36
N LEU A 53 -2.54 0.75 1.51
CA LEU A 53 -3.02 0.23 2.79
C LEU A 53 -2.27 -1.05 3.16
N ALA A 54 -2.03 -1.96 2.21
CA ALA A 54 -1.18 -3.13 2.46
C ALA A 54 0.27 -2.73 2.81
N ALA A 55 0.82 -1.70 2.15
CA ALA A 55 2.15 -1.18 2.49
C ALA A 55 2.21 -0.58 3.90
N LEU A 56 1.12 0.01 4.41
CA LEU A 56 1.03 0.46 5.80
C LEU A 56 1.02 -0.72 6.79
N ALA A 57 0.30 -1.80 6.47
CA ALA A 57 0.30 -3.01 7.29
C ALA A 57 1.71 -3.60 7.41
N GLU A 58 2.43 -3.69 6.29
CA GLU A 58 3.84 -4.09 6.24
C GLU A 58 4.73 -3.17 7.08
N GLY A 59 4.53 -1.85 7.02
CA GLY A 59 5.24 -0.87 7.83
C GLY A 59 5.00 -1.05 9.34
N ALA A 60 3.78 -1.37 9.74
CA ALA A 60 3.43 -1.64 11.13
C ALA A 60 4.06 -2.95 11.63
N TRP A 61 4.06 -4.01 10.80
CA TRP A 61 4.74 -5.26 11.11
C TRP A 61 6.25 -5.06 11.32
N ARG A 62 6.93 -4.30 10.44
CA ARG A 62 8.37 -4.02 10.59
C ARG A 62 8.73 -3.34 11.92
N GLN A 63 7.81 -2.55 12.47
CA GLN A 63 8.04 -1.80 13.71
C GLN A 63 7.63 -2.58 14.97
N THR A 64 6.57 -3.39 14.89
CA THR A 64 5.90 -3.97 16.07
C THR A 64 5.80 -5.49 16.06
N GLY A 65 6.01 -6.13 14.90
CA GLY A 65 5.77 -7.55 14.68
C GLY A 65 4.29 -7.94 14.57
N ALA A 66 3.35 -6.98 14.50
CA ALA A 66 1.93 -7.27 14.41
C ALA A 66 1.57 -7.95 13.08
N CYS A 67 0.91 -9.12 13.14
CA CYS A 67 0.44 -9.86 11.96
C CYS A 67 -1.05 -9.60 11.63
N GLN A 68 -1.72 -8.76 12.41
CA GLN A 68 -3.09 -8.30 12.17
C GLN A 68 -3.09 -6.78 12.31
N VAL A 69 -3.36 -6.06 11.22
CA VAL A 69 -3.26 -4.60 11.19
C VAL A 69 -4.51 -4.02 10.55
N LEU A 70 -5.16 -3.10 11.26
CA LEU A 70 -6.20 -2.25 10.74
C LEU A 70 -5.53 -0.98 10.20
N THR A 71 -5.61 -0.77 8.90
CA THR A 71 -4.98 0.37 8.25
C THR A 71 -6.04 1.39 7.87
N ALA A 72 -5.69 2.67 8.02
CA ALA A 72 -6.59 3.77 7.72
C ALA A 72 -5.81 4.98 7.19
N ILE A 73 -6.33 5.62 6.15
CA ILE A 73 -5.80 6.87 5.58
C ILE A 73 -6.96 7.86 5.45
N ASP A 74 -6.76 9.08 5.94
CA ASP A 74 -7.71 10.20 5.74
C ASP A 74 -7.97 10.40 4.23
N ALA A 75 -9.22 10.17 3.82
CA ALA A 75 -9.65 10.32 2.43
C ALA A 75 -10.13 11.74 2.10
N ARG A 76 -10.09 12.65 3.09
CA ARG A 76 -10.75 13.97 3.09
C ARG A 76 -12.27 13.84 3.12
N MET A 77 -12.95 14.98 3.19
CA MET A 77 -14.43 15.10 3.17
C MET A 77 -15.14 14.27 4.26
N GLY A 78 -14.46 14.00 5.38
CA GLY A 78 -15.02 13.22 6.48
C GLY A 78 -15.05 11.72 6.22
N GLU A 79 -14.26 11.22 5.27
CA GLU A 79 -14.16 9.81 4.93
C GLU A 79 -12.74 9.27 5.18
N VAL A 80 -12.63 7.94 5.25
CA VAL A 80 -11.39 7.20 5.49
C VAL A 80 -11.30 6.03 4.52
N TYR A 81 -10.14 5.90 3.87
CA TYR A 81 -9.76 4.66 3.20
C TYR A 81 -9.25 3.71 4.25
N TRP A 82 -9.78 2.49 4.31
CA TRP A 82 -9.38 1.54 5.34
C TRP A 82 -9.42 0.11 4.83
N ALA A 83 -8.69 -0.76 5.53
CA ALA A 83 -8.74 -2.21 5.35
C ALA A 83 -8.18 -2.94 6.58
N ALA A 84 -8.64 -4.18 6.77
CA ALA A 84 -8.13 -5.09 7.77
C ALA A 84 -7.21 -6.12 7.09
N TYR A 85 -5.92 -6.10 7.41
CA TYR A 85 -4.95 -7.05 6.87
C TYR A 85 -4.50 -8.09 7.88
N ARG A 86 -4.33 -9.33 7.41
CA ARG A 86 -3.67 -10.42 8.14
C ARG A 86 -2.46 -10.90 7.35
N SER A 87 -1.33 -11.06 8.03
CA SER A 87 -0.13 -11.64 7.45
C SER A 87 -0.13 -13.16 7.64
N GLU A 88 0.00 -13.89 6.54
CA GLU A 88 0.20 -15.34 6.51
C GLU A 88 1.48 -15.65 5.74
N ALA A 89 2.49 -16.20 6.43
CA ALA A 89 3.80 -16.52 5.84
C ALA A 89 4.46 -15.34 5.09
N GLY A 90 4.27 -14.10 5.57
CA GLY A 90 4.82 -12.90 4.95
C GLY A 90 3.98 -12.32 3.82
N VAL A 91 2.81 -12.90 3.53
CA VAL A 91 1.85 -12.39 2.55
C VAL A 91 0.68 -11.72 3.26
N TRP A 92 0.36 -10.49 2.87
CA TRP A 92 -0.79 -9.76 3.40
C TRP A 92 -2.07 -10.12 2.66
N LEU A 93 -3.05 -10.62 3.41
CA LEU A 93 -4.41 -10.93 2.97
C LEU A 93 -5.37 -9.84 3.46
N GLY A 94 -6.39 -9.50 2.68
CA GLY A 94 -7.41 -8.50 3.04
C GLY A 94 -7.59 -7.36 2.03
N GLU A 95 -6.86 -7.40 0.91
CA GLU A 95 -6.94 -6.38 -0.15
C GLU A 95 -8.35 -6.21 -0.75
N ASP A 96 -9.10 -7.30 -0.89
CA ASP A 96 -10.51 -7.27 -1.34
C ASP A 96 -11.45 -6.53 -0.38
N GLY A 97 -11.02 -6.30 0.87
CA GLY A 97 -11.75 -5.57 1.90
C GLY A 97 -11.46 -4.07 1.95
N GLU A 98 -10.61 -3.55 1.05
CA GLU A 98 -10.35 -2.11 0.96
C GLU A 98 -11.62 -1.31 0.63
N ALA A 99 -11.94 -0.33 1.47
CA ALA A 99 -13.15 0.46 1.32
C ALA A 99 -12.94 1.93 1.71
N LEU A 100 -13.79 2.79 1.15
CA LEU A 100 -13.96 4.18 1.55
C LEU A 100 -15.24 4.28 2.38
N THR A 101 -15.12 4.76 3.63
CA THR A 101 -16.28 4.88 4.52
C THR A 101 -16.18 6.13 5.39
N ALA A 102 -17.28 6.55 6.02
CA ALA A 102 -17.22 7.51 7.11
C ALA A 102 -16.62 6.86 8.38
N PRO A 103 -15.85 7.59 9.22
CA PRO A 103 -15.25 7.03 10.44
C PRO A 103 -16.24 6.34 11.40
N ALA A 104 -17.47 6.83 11.48
CA ALA A 104 -18.52 6.22 12.31
C ALA A 104 -18.95 4.84 11.78
N ALA A 105 -18.97 4.63 10.46
CA ALA A 105 -19.27 3.35 9.86
C ALA A 105 -18.11 2.36 10.03
N LEU A 106 -16.87 2.84 9.90
CA LEU A 106 -15.67 2.05 10.18
C LEU A 106 -15.70 1.45 11.60
N ALA A 107 -16.05 2.26 12.61
CA ALA A 107 -16.12 1.78 14.00
C ALA A 107 -17.12 0.62 14.20
N LEU A 108 -18.17 0.54 13.39
CA LEU A 108 -19.12 -0.57 13.40
C LEU A 108 -18.56 -1.79 12.64
N LEU A 109 -17.95 -1.57 11.48
CA LEU A 109 -17.39 -2.63 10.64
C LEU A 109 -16.19 -3.32 11.30
N SER A 110 -15.41 -2.59 12.08
CA SER A 110 -14.27 -3.15 12.82
C SER A 110 -14.68 -3.87 14.11
N ALA A 111 -15.92 -3.71 14.58
CA ALA A 111 -16.38 -4.34 15.82
C ALA A 111 -16.49 -5.87 15.71
N ASP A 112 -16.73 -6.38 14.51
CA ASP A 112 -16.83 -7.82 14.24
C ASP A 112 -15.45 -8.49 14.06
N LEU A 113 -14.37 -7.72 14.09
CA LEU A 113 -13.02 -8.24 13.93
C LEU A 113 -12.54 -8.92 15.21
N ASN A 114 -12.27 -10.23 15.12
CA ASN A 114 -11.73 -11.01 16.21
C ASN A 114 -10.20 -10.99 16.23
N GLY A 115 -9.61 -11.02 17.43
CA GLY A 115 -8.16 -11.08 17.66
C GLY A 115 -7.53 -9.73 18.06
N CYS A 116 -6.20 -9.69 18.11
CA CYS A 116 -5.45 -8.48 18.46
C CYS A 116 -5.04 -7.73 17.20
N TRP A 117 -5.70 -6.61 16.93
CA TRP A 117 -5.42 -5.75 15.77
C TRP A 117 -4.58 -4.55 16.18
N ALA A 118 -3.44 -4.36 15.52
CA ALA A 118 -2.71 -3.09 15.58
C ALA A 118 -3.42 -2.04 14.73
N THR A 119 -3.40 -0.78 15.15
CA THR A 119 -3.98 0.38 14.46
C THR A 119 -2.95 1.46 14.26
#